data_AF-A0A2V9CLM0-F1
#
_entry.id   AF-A0A2V9CLM0-F1
#
_cell.length_a   1.000
_cell.length_b   1.000
_cell.length_c   1.000
_cell.angle_alpha   90.00
_cell.angle_beta   90.00
_cell.angle_gamma   90.00
#
_symmetry.space_group_name_H-M   'P 1'
#
loop_
_entity.id
_entity.type
_entity.pdbx_description
1 polymer ?
#
loop_
_entity_poly.entity_id
_entity_poly.type
_entity_poly.pdbx_seq_one_letter_code
_entity_poly.pdbx_strand_id
1 'polypeptide(L)'
;MARAKKGKVGRRDFLKGVAAGAGALAASVDPLAAKAAAPAAPARRALPLPPVEGDPPPVGGEVLTVDRTGSDFMVDVLKALGIEYVCSVAGSSFRALHESVINYGGNKSPEFITCLHEEQSVAMAHGYAKIEGKPLCMFAHGTVGLQHAAMAIYNAYCDRVPVYMLIGNNLDATMRSPVYGEWAHSVLDAAAMVRDYTKWDDQPVSLQHFAESAVRAYKIAMTPPMAPVLLVADSELQENPIREGTRLSIPKVTLPSPPQGDSGAVAETARLLVQAENPVIVVDRTARTQAGIDHLVELAETLQAPVIDINGRMNFPTRHLLNQSNRRGAVVSSADVILGLEALDLWSVVNAFHDQVHRSSRSVIKPGTKLISISAADLYTKSNYQEFNRFTEVDLAIAADAEATLPALIEETKRQITPQRKQAFQDRGAKLAAAHNVALEATRKEATYAWDASPISTARLS
;
A
#
# COMPACT_ATOMS: atom_id res chain seq x y z
N MET A 1 13.73 -15.01 -49.15
CA MET A 1 14.70 -15.02 -48.03
C MET A 1 13.95 -15.22 -46.72
N ALA A 2 14.49 -16.09 -45.86
CA ALA A 2 13.77 -16.78 -44.80
C ALA A 2 13.40 -15.90 -43.59
N ARG A 3 12.26 -16.26 -42.97
CA ARG A 3 11.70 -15.70 -41.74
C ARG A 3 12.51 -16.21 -40.53
N ALA A 4 13.15 -15.31 -39.77
CA ALA A 4 13.85 -15.68 -38.53
C ALA A 4 12.89 -15.83 -37.34
N LYS A 5 12.94 -16.99 -36.67
CA LYS A 5 12.19 -17.33 -35.45
C LYS A 5 12.78 -16.56 -34.24
N LYS A 6 11.92 -15.91 -33.45
CA LYS A 6 12.26 -15.39 -32.11
C LYS A 6 12.46 -16.57 -31.13
N GLY A 7 13.68 -16.76 -30.64
CA GLY A 7 13.96 -17.64 -29.50
C GLY A 7 13.62 -16.96 -28.18
N LYS A 8 12.95 -17.68 -27.28
CA LYS A 8 12.73 -17.28 -25.88
C LYS A 8 14.06 -17.37 -25.13
N VAL A 9 14.56 -16.26 -24.60
CA VAL A 9 15.74 -16.24 -23.71
C VAL A 9 15.27 -16.54 -22.29
N GLY A 10 15.83 -17.59 -21.69
CA GLY A 10 15.53 -17.98 -20.31
C GLY A 10 16.24 -17.08 -19.30
N ARG A 11 15.58 -16.86 -18.16
CA ARG A 11 16.01 -15.99 -17.03
C ARG A 11 17.42 -16.28 -16.47
N ARG A 12 18.01 -17.43 -16.80
CA ARG A 12 19.35 -17.86 -16.36
C ARG A 12 20.51 -17.40 -17.26
N ASP A 13 20.25 -17.06 -18.53
CA ASP A 13 21.32 -16.65 -19.45
C ASP A 13 21.58 -15.13 -19.43
N PHE A 14 20.63 -14.35 -18.93
CA PHE A 14 20.76 -12.90 -18.73
C PHE A 14 21.83 -12.54 -17.68
N LEU A 15 21.96 -13.34 -16.61
CA LEU A 15 22.89 -13.08 -15.51
C LEU A 15 24.35 -13.42 -15.85
N LYS A 16 24.62 -14.15 -16.93
CA LYS A 16 25.99 -14.45 -17.39
C LYS A 16 26.57 -13.39 -18.33
N GLY A 17 25.73 -12.49 -18.87
CA GLY A 17 26.16 -11.45 -19.82
C GLY A 17 26.66 -10.14 -19.19
N VAL A 18 26.49 -9.95 -17.88
CA VAL A 18 26.79 -8.66 -17.21
C VAL A 18 28.24 -8.59 -16.66
N ALA A 19 29.00 -9.69 -16.69
CA ALA A 19 30.36 -9.74 -16.15
C ALA A 19 31.49 -9.53 -17.19
N ALA A 20 31.17 -9.14 -18.43
CA ALA A 20 32.18 -8.89 -19.46
C ALA A 20 31.83 -7.64 -20.29
N GLY A 21 32.23 -6.47 -19.81
CA GLY A 21 31.93 -5.22 -20.54
C GLY A 21 32.36 -3.92 -19.90
N ALA A 22 33.58 -3.82 -19.37
CA ALA A 22 34.33 -2.58 -19.12
C ALA A 22 35.75 -3.01 -18.72
N GLY A 23 36.86 -2.61 -19.31
CA GLY A 23 37.21 -1.59 -20.29
C GLY A 23 38.72 -1.45 -20.15
N ALA A 24 39.46 -1.68 -21.23
CA ALA A 24 40.91 -1.57 -21.27
C ALA A 24 41.37 -0.15 -21.68
N LEU A 25 42.65 0.13 -21.36
CA LEU A 25 43.53 1.25 -21.78
C LEU A 25 43.56 2.45 -20.80
N ALA A 26 44.68 2.95 -20.28
CA ALA A 26 46.14 2.78 -20.47
C ALA A 26 46.82 3.19 -19.12
N ALA A 27 48.11 2.98 -18.77
CA ALA A 27 49.34 2.91 -19.55
C ALA A 27 50.46 2.19 -18.77
N SER A 28 51.49 1.82 -19.52
CA SER A 28 52.68 1.02 -19.22
C SER A 28 53.76 1.66 -18.34
N VAL A 29 54.37 0.85 -17.47
CA VAL A 29 55.83 0.79 -17.23
C VAL A 29 56.21 -0.64 -16.82
N ASP A 30 57.28 -1.16 -17.42
CA ASP A 30 57.84 -2.52 -17.31
C ASP A 30 59.37 -2.34 -17.12
N PRO A 31 60.20 -3.33 -16.75
CA PRO A 31 60.08 -4.40 -15.75
C PRO A 31 61.29 -4.43 -14.79
N LEU A 32 61.20 -5.12 -13.65
CA LEU A 32 62.37 -5.74 -13.04
C LEU A 32 61.99 -7.12 -12.48
N ALA A 33 62.68 -8.11 -13.02
CA ALA A 33 62.51 -9.52 -12.79
C ALA A 33 62.76 -9.90 -11.32
N ALA A 34 61.83 -10.64 -10.73
CA ALA A 34 62.13 -11.60 -9.68
C ALA A 34 61.04 -12.70 -9.69
N LYS A 35 61.36 -13.79 -10.39
CA LYS A 35 60.65 -15.06 -10.26
C LYS A 35 60.84 -15.54 -8.81
N ALA A 36 59.78 -15.50 -8.02
CA ALA A 36 59.65 -16.29 -6.80
C ALA A 36 58.22 -16.82 -6.74
N ALA A 37 58.09 -18.13 -6.89
CA ALA A 37 56.82 -18.83 -6.70
C ALA A 37 56.42 -18.69 -5.22
N ALA A 38 55.36 -17.93 -4.95
CA ALA A 38 54.71 -17.91 -3.65
C ALA A 38 53.78 -19.14 -3.54
N PRO A 39 53.81 -19.88 -2.42
CA PRO A 39 53.01 -21.09 -2.26
C PRO A 39 51.53 -20.73 -2.11
N ALA A 40 50.65 -21.60 -2.62
CA ALA A 40 49.22 -21.51 -2.39
C ALA A 40 48.93 -21.48 -0.88
N ALA A 41 48.14 -20.50 -0.44
CA ALA A 41 47.67 -20.43 0.93
C ALA A 41 46.88 -21.71 1.27
N PRO A 42 47.12 -22.36 2.42
CA PRO A 42 46.37 -23.55 2.78
C PRO A 42 44.93 -23.17 3.09
N ALA A 43 43.98 -23.96 2.60
CA ALA A 43 42.59 -23.87 3.00
C ALA A 43 42.51 -23.93 4.54
N ARG A 44 41.90 -22.91 5.16
CA ARG A 44 41.65 -22.91 6.60
C ARG A 44 40.74 -24.09 6.93
N ARG A 45 41.32 -25.14 7.48
CA ARG A 45 40.62 -26.29 8.04
C ARG A 45 39.93 -25.83 9.32
N ALA A 46 38.61 -25.91 9.37
CA ALA A 46 37.85 -25.66 10.59
C ALA A 46 38.34 -26.62 11.68
N LEU A 47 38.68 -26.09 12.85
CA LEU A 47 39.06 -26.90 14.00
C LEU A 47 37.81 -27.65 14.50
N PRO A 48 37.90 -28.94 14.86
CA PRO A 48 36.80 -29.64 15.50
C PRO A 48 36.55 -29.00 16.87
N LEU A 49 35.28 -28.75 17.21
CA LEU A 49 34.90 -28.38 18.57
C LEU A 49 35.27 -29.55 19.52
N PRO A 50 35.73 -29.27 20.75
CA PRO A 50 36.01 -30.31 21.72
C PRO A 50 34.71 -31.08 22.07
N PRO A 51 34.80 -32.38 22.37
CA PRO A 51 33.63 -33.16 22.77
C PRO A 51 33.12 -32.62 24.11
N VAL A 52 31.82 -32.33 24.16
CA VAL A 52 31.12 -31.98 25.40
C VAL A 52 31.14 -33.22 26.29
N GLU A 53 31.79 -33.11 27.45
CA GLU A 53 31.77 -34.16 28.47
C GLU A 53 30.35 -34.38 28.97
N GLY A 54 29.82 -35.57 28.64
CA GLY A 54 28.70 -36.29 29.27
C GLY A 54 27.60 -35.44 29.92
N ASP A 55 26.57 -35.10 29.13
CA ASP A 55 25.28 -34.74 29.71
C ASP A 55 24.74 -35.93 30.54
N PRO A 56 24.21 -35.70 31.75
CA PRO A 56 23.45 -36.72 32.47
C PRO A 56 22.26 -37.19 31.62
N PRO A 57 21.76 -38.43 31.82
CA PRO A 57 20.71 -38.98 30.97
C PRO A 57 19.49 -38.06 30.95
N PRO A 58 18.83 -37.89 29.78
CA PRO A 58 17.79 -36.90 29.60
C PRO A 58 16.65 -37.16 30.58
N VAL A 59 16.44 -36.20 31.49
CA VAL A 59 15.21 -36.10 32.27
C VAL A 59 14.11 -35.79 31.25
N GLY A 60 13.28 -36.79 30.93
CA GLY A 60 12.04 -36.68 30.13
C GLY A 60 12.14 -35.77 28.90
N GLY A 61 12.31 -36.34 27.70
CA GLY A 61 12.46 -35.59 26.45
C GLY A 61 11.56 -34.36 26.36
N GLU A 62 12.17 -33.20 26.18
CA GLU A 62 11.49 -31.91 26.06
C GLU A 62 10.54 -31.98 24.85
N VAL A 63 9.22 -32.04 25.11
CA VAL A 63 8.22 -32.03 24.05
C VAL A 63 8.08 -30.58 23.58
N LEU A 64 8.87 -30.21 22.57
CA LEU A 64 8.88 -28.85 21.99
C LEU A 64 7.74 -28.62 20.98
N THR A 65 7.05 -29.69 20.56
CA THR A 65 5.98 -29.66 19.55
C THR A 65 4.78 -30.44 20.05
N VAL A 66 3.59 -29.86 19.89
CA VAL A 66 2.31 -30.46 20.30
C VAL A 66 1.48 -30.70 19.04
N ASP A 67 0.77 -31.83 18.95
CA ASP A 67 -0.14 -32.08 17.84
C ASP A 67 -1.45 -31.29 18.00
N ARG A 68 -2.00 -30.78 16.89
CA ARG A 68 -3.27 -30.03 16.86
C ARG A 68 -3.26 -28.79 17.74
N THR A 69 -2.23 -27.94 17.60
CA THR A 69 -2.15 -26.69 18.34
C THR A 69 -3.20 -25.68 17.88
N GLY A 70 -3.47 -24.68 18.71
CA GLY A 70 -4.35 -23.57 18.31
C GLY A 70 -3.84 -22.83 17.07
N SER A 71 -2.52 -22.71 16.91
CA SER A 71 -1.89 -22.09 15.74
C SER A 71 -2.15 -22.83 14.43
N ASP A 72 -2.32 -24.16 14.42
CA ASP A 72 -2.74 -24.91 13.23
C ASP A 72 -4.09 -24.40 12.71
N PHE A 73 -5.06 -24.24 13.61
CA PHE A 73 -6.36 -23.69 13.27
C PHE A 73 -6.27 -22.22 12.82
N MET A 74 -5.40 -21.41 13.45
CA MET A 74 -5.17 -20.04 12.99
C MET A 74 -4.62 -20.00 11.56
N VAL A 75 -3.74 -20.93 11.17
CA VAL A 75 -3.27 -21.07 9.79
C VAL A 75 -4.39 -21.46 8.84
N ASP A 76 -5.32 -22.34 9.26
CA ASP A 76 -6.51 -22.67 8.47
C ASP A 76 -7.42 -21.45 8.26
N VAL A 77 -7.53 -20.57 9.25
CA VAL A 77 -8.23 -19.28 9.11
C VAL A 77 -7.53 -18.39 8.08
N LEU A 78 -6.20 -18.23 8.14
CA LEU A 78 -5.44 -17.45 7.15
C LEU A 78 -5.58 -18.01 5.73
N LYS A 79 -5.58 -19.34 5.58
CA LYS A 79 -5.88 -20.05 4.33
C LYS A 79 -7.27 -19.69 3.80
N ALA A 80 -8.27 -19.73 4.67
CA ALA A 80 -9.66 -19.40 4.31
C ALA A 80 -9.86 -17.93 3.93
N LEU A 81 -9.05 -17.02 4.49
CA LEU A 81 -9.01 -15.60 4.09
C LEU A 81 -8.33 -15.39 2.72
N GLY A 82 -7.61 -16.41 2.21
CA GLY A 82 -6.86 -16.30 0.95
C GLY A 82 -5.53 -15.54 1.10
N ILE A 83 -4.95 -15.50 2.30
CA ILE A 83 -3.64 -14.90 2.53
C ILE A 83 -2.56 -15.79 1.89
N GLU A 84 -1.84 -15.25 0.90
CA GLU A 84 -0.82 -15.99 0.16
C GLU A 84 0.58 -15.88 0.75
N TYR A 85 0.87 -14.77 1.42
CA TYR A 85 2.19 -14.47 1.95
C TYR A 85 2.09 -13.89 3.35
N VAL A 86 3.06 -14.27 4.17
CA VAL A 86 3.33 -13.67 5.47
C VAL A 86 4.75 -13.12 5.46
N CYS A 87 4.93 -11.81 5.60
CA CYS A 87 6.25 -11.21 5.78
C CYS A 87 6.55 -11.03 7.27
N SER A 88 7.72 -11.46 7.73
CA SER A 88 8.02 -11.44 9.16
C SER A 88 9.50 -11.48 9.50
N VAL A 89 9.85 -10.86 10.63
CA VAL A 89 11.08 -11.15 11.38
C VAL A 89 10.71 -12.13 12.48
N ALA A 90 11.34 -13.30 12.53
CA ALA A 90 10.99 -14.35 13.49
C ALA A 90 11.06 -13.83 14.94
N GLY A 91 10.03 -14.12 15.73
CA GLY A 91 9.89 -13.68 17.12
C GLY A 91 9.34 -14.79 18.00
N SER A 92 9.74 -14.79 19.27
CA SER A 92 9.34 -15.83 20.22
C SER A 92 7.85 -15.75 20.60
N SER A 93 7.25 -14.56 20.55
CA SER A 93 5.84 -14.34 20.94
C SER A 93 4.81 -14.94 19.97
N PHE A 94 5.23 -15.37 18.78
CA PHE A 94 4.37 -16.03 17.81
C PHE A 94 5.00 -17.31 17.24
N ARG A 95 5.90 -17.94 18.00
CA ARG A 95 6.67 -19.10 17.56
C ARG A 95 5.80 -20.26 17.06
N ALA A 96 4.65 -20.51 17.69
CA ALA A 96 3.73 -21.57 17.28
C ALA A 96 3.04 -21.25 15.95
N LEU A 97 2.66 -20.00 15.69
CA LEU A 97 2.19 -19.56 14.37
C LEU A 97 3.27 -19.74 13.30
N HIS A 98 4.51 -19.36 13.59
CA HIS A 98 5.63 -19.56 12.66
C HIS A 98 5.82 -21.06 12.34
N GLU A 99 5.88 -21.90 13.36
CA GLU A 99 5.98 -23.36 13.22
C GLU A 99 4.83 -23.94 12.41
N SER A 100 3.60 -23.50 12.70
CA SER A 100 2.39 -23.99 12.01
C SER A 100 2.34 -23.54 10.56
N VAL A 101 2.85 -22.37 10.20
CA VAL A 101 2.93 -21.96 8.79
C VAL A 101 3.88 -22.89 8.02
N ILE A 102 5.03 -23.21 8.60
CA ILE A 102 6.06 -24.02 7.94
C ILE A 102 5.68 -25.50 7.89
N ASN A 103 5.43 -26.12 9.05
CA ASN A 103 5.34 -27.57 9.18
C ASN A 103 3.93 -28.13 9.03
N TYR A 104 2.93 -27.51 9.66
CA TYR A 104 1.51 -27.88 9.44
C TYR A 104 1.00 -27.35 8.09
N GLY A 105 1.30 -26.09 7.82
CA GLY A 105 0.83 -25.33 6.67
C GLY A 105 1.52 -25.70 5.36
N GLY A 106 2.71 -26.32 5.44
CA GLY A 106 3.54 -26.68 4.29
C GLY A 106 4.20 -25.48 3.62
N ASN A 107 4.34 -24.35 4.33
CA ASN A 107 4.87 -23.08 3.82
C ASN A 107 4.19 -22.62 2.53
N LYS A 108 2.86 -22.81 2.44
CA LYS A 108 2.07 -22.49 1.25
C LYS A 108 0.70 -21.95 1.64
N SER A 109 0.39 -20.77 1.12
CA SER A 109 -0.88 -20.07 1.35
C SER A 109 -1.23 -20.00 2.86
N PRO A 110 -0.39 -19.40 3.72
CA PRO A 110 0.67 -18.46 3.33
C PRO A 110 2.08 -19.08 3.18
N GLU A 111 2.87 -18.52 2.27
CA GLU A 111 4.33 -18.66 2.26
C GLU A 111 4.96 -17.66 3.24
N PHE A 112 5.83 -18.13 4.11
CA PHE A 112 6.57 -17.34 5.08
C PHE A 112 7.80 -16.71 4.44
N ILE A 113 7.81 -15.39 4.33
CA ILE A 113 8.90 -14.58 3.81
C ILE A 113 9.66 -13.99 5.01
N THR A 114 10.87 -14.50 5.24
CA THR A 114 11.75 -13.95 6.27
C THR A 114 12.30 -12.59 5.82
N CYS A 115 12.03 -11.57 6.63
CA CYS A 115 12.54 -10.21 6.46
C CYS A 115 13.66 -9.94 7.49
N LEU A 116 14.43 -8.88 7.24
CA LEU A 116 15.53 -8.46 8.14
C LEU A 116 15.11 -7.38 9.15
N HIS A 117 13.94 -6.77 8.97
CA HIS A 117 13.40 -5.72 9.84
C HIS A 117 11.88 -5.63 9.68
N GLU A 118 11.12 -5.38 10.76
CA GLU A 118 9.65 -5.36 10.74
C GLU A 118 9.09 -4.24 9.86
N GLU A 119 9.77 -3.09 9.82
CA GLU A 119 9.45 -2.00 8.88
C GLU A 119 9.44 -2.49 7.41
N GLN A 120 10.39 -3.35 7.03
CA GLN A 120 10.45 -3.91 5.68
C GLN A 120 9.30 -4.88 5.44
N SER A 121 8.91 -5.67 6.44
CA SER A 121 7.76 -6.58 6.35
C SER A 121 6.48 -5.81 6.03
N VAL A 122 6.25 -4.69 6.70
CA VAL A 122 5.09 -3.81 6.43
C VAL A 122 5.24 -3.10 5.08
N ALA A 123 6.42 -2.64 4.71
CA ALA A 123 6.65 -2.01 3.40
C ALA A 123 6.41 -2.97 2.23
N MET A 124 6.80 -4.25 2.37
CA MET A 124 6.47 -5.30 1.40
C MET A 124 4.96 -5.53 1.33
N ALA A 125 4.27 -5.58 2.48
CA ALA A 125 2.82 -5.71 2.52
C ALA A 125 2.11 -4.53 1.85
N HIS A 126 2.61 -3.33 2.08
CA HIS A 126 2.14 -2.09 1.48
C HIS A 126 2.23 -2.17 -0.06
N GLY A 127 3.42 -2.49 -0.60
CA GLY A 127 3.62 -2.64 -2.04
C GLY A 127 2.76 -3.74 -2.66
N TYR A 128 2.67 -4.90 -2.00
CA TYR A 128 1.85 -6.03 -2.44
C TYR A 128 0.39 -5.65 -2.60
N ALA A 129 -0.21 -5.04 -1.57
CA ALA A 129 -1.61 -4.66 -1.59
C ALA A 129 -1.93 -3.61 -2.67
N LYS A 130 -0.99 -2.72 -2.98
CA LYS A 130 -1.15 -1.73 -4.07
C LYS A 130 -1.16 -2.36 -5.46
N ILE A 131 -0.48 -3.49 -5.65
CA ILE A 131 -0.35 -4.20 -6.94
C ILE A 131 -1.47 -5.24 -7.09
N GLU A 132 -1.63 -6.11 -6.10
CA GLU A 132 -2.53 -7.27 -6.15
C GLU A 132 -3.97 -6.92 -5.71
N GLY A 133 -4.17 -5.77 -5.06
CA GLY A 133 -5.50 -5.34 -4.60
C GLY A 133 -6.06 -6.16 -3.44
N LYS A 134 -5.22 -6.91 -2.72
CA LYS A 134 -5.57 -7.73 -1.55
C LYS A 134 -4.45 -7.65 -0.49
N PRO A 135 -4.74 -7.85 0.79
CA PRO A 135 -3.76 -7.60 1.84
C PRO A 135 -2.73 -8.73 1.90
N LEU A 136 -1.50 -8.36 2.24
CA LEU A 136 -0.48 -9.30 2.68
C LEU A 136 -0.45 -9.30 4.21
N CYS A 137 -0.19 -10.47 4.80
CA CYS A 137 -0.13 -10.58 6.24
C CYS A 137 1.28 -10.29 6.77
N MET A 138 1.39 -9.55 7.87
CA MET A 138 2.66 -9.30 8.54
C MET A 138 2.61 -9.91 9.94
N PHE A 139 3.62 -10.69 10.30
CA PHE A 139 3.84 -11.12 11.69
C PHE A 139 4.96 -10.28 12.31
N ALA A 140 4.71 -9.74 13.50
CA ALA A 140 5.73 -9.05 14.29
C ALA A 140 5.77 -9.53 15.73
N HIS A 141 6.97 -9.44 16.31
CA HIS A 141 7.19 -9.73 17.73
C HIS A 141 6.48 -8.67 18.56
N GLY A 142 5.76 -9.10 19.60
CA GLY A 142 4.74 -8.31 20.30
C GLY A 142 5.01 -6.82 20.43
N THR A 143 5.79 -6.43 21.43
CA THR A 143 5.99 -5.02 21.75
C THR A 143 7.06 -4.35 20.90
N VAL A 144 8.28 -4.90 20.92
CA VAL A 144 9.44 -4.29 20.26
C VAL A 144 9.34 -4.38 18.75
N GLY A 145 8.82 -5.50 18.21
CA GLY A 145 8.62 -5.64 16.78
C GLY A 145 7.53 -4.71 16.25
N LEU A 146 6.44 -4.51 17.01
CA LEU A 146 5.42 -3.52 16.65
C LEU A 146 5.97 -2.09 16.69
N GLN A 147 6.83 -1.75 17.66
CA GLN A 147 7.51 -0.45 17.68
C GLN A 147 8.43 -0.26 16.48
N HIS A 148 9.18 -1.28 16.06
CA HIS A 148 9.98 -1.26 14.84
C HIS A 148 9.12 -1.15 13.56
N ALA A 149 7.91 -1.71 13.57
CA ALA A 149 6.97 -1.63 12.45
C ALA A 149 6.22 -0.30 12.36
N ALA A 150 6.08 0.44 13.47
CA ALA A 150 5.17 1.58 13.63
C ALA A 150 5.25 2.61 12.50
N MET A 151 6.47 2.97 12.08
CA MET A 151 6.68 3.96 11.02
C MET A 151 6.08 3.50 9.67
N ALA A 152 6.29 2.25 9.28
CA ALA A 152 5.74 1.72 8.05
C ALA A 152 4.22 1.49 8.14
N ILE A 153 3.69 1.19 9.33
CA ILE A 153 2.23 1.11 9.57
C ILE A 153 1.61 2.48 9.35
N TYR A 154 2.23 3.54 9.88
CA TYR A 154 1.79 4.92 9.67
C TYR A 154 1.80 5.30 8.19
N ASN A 155 2.85 4.93 7.45
CA ASN A 155 2.89 5.16 6.00
C ASN A 155 1.76 4.43 5.26
N ALA A 156 1.48 3.17 5.60
CA ALA A 156 0.37 2.41 5.01
C ALA A 156 -1.00 3.02 5.37
N TYR A 157 -1.15 3.58 6.57
CA TYR A 157 -2.33 4.32 6.99
C TYR A 157 -2.55 5.58 6.14
N CYS A 158 -1.53 6.43 5.98
CA CYS A 158 -1.58 7.64 5.15
C CYS A 158 -1.88 7.35 3.67
N ASP A 159 -1.42 6.22 3.15
CA ASP A 159 -1.68 5.79 1.76
C ASP A 159 -2.98 4.99 1.58
N ARG A 160 -3.74 4.76 2.64
CA ARG A 160 -4.97 3.97 2.63
C ARG A 160 -4.77 2.55 2.12
N VAL A 161 -3.75 1.86 2.64
CA VAL A 161 -3.40 0.51 2.22
C VAL A 161 -3.76 -0.52 3.27
N PRO A 162 -4.46 -1.61 2.89
CA PRO A 162 -4.84 -2.67 3.82
C PRO A 162 -3.64 -3.58 4.09
N VAL A 163 -2.96 -3.36 5.21
CA VAL A 163 -1.98 -4.30 5.76
C VAL A 163 -2.64 -5.12 6.87
N TYR A 164 -2.52 -6.45 6.81
CA TYR A 164 -3.13 -7.35 7.78
C TYR A 164 -2.09 -7.81 8.80
N MET A 165 -2.13 -7.30 10.02
CA MET A 165 -1.07 -7.54 11.00
C MET A 165 -1.53 -8.54 12.05
N LEU A 166 -0.68 -9.52 12.33
CA LEU A 166 -0.78 -10.41 13.48
C LEU A 166 0.45 -10.20 14.35
N ILE A 167 0.26 -9.97 15.64
CA ILE A 167 1.38 -9.89 16.59
C ILE A 167 1.18 -10.86 17.74
N GLY A 168 2.27 -11.36 18.28
CA GLY A 168 2.23 -12.21 19.48
C GLY A 168 2.19 -11.40 20.77
N ASN A 169 1.59 -11.92 21.84
CA ASN A 169 1.68 -11.35 23.19
C ASN A 169 1.52 -12.45 24.25
N ASN A 170 1.93 -12.20 25.51
CA ASN A 170 1.73 -13.14 26.62
C ASN A 170 0.95 -12.45 27.75
N LEU A 171 -0.35 -12.66 27.81
CA LEU A 171 -1.23 -11.97 28.75
C LEU A 171 -1.16 -12.55 30.16
N ASP A 172 -1.23 -13.87 30.29
CA ASP A 172 -1.17 -14.53 31.59
C ASP A 172 0.27 -14.47 32.14
N ALA A 173 0.45 -13.70 33.21
CA ALA A 173 1.75 -13.54 33.85
C ALA A 173 2.27 -14.85 34.47
N THR A 174 1.39 -15.80 34.80
CA THR A 174 1.77 -17.10 35.36
C THR A 174 2.36 -18.05 34.32
N MET A 175 2.09 -17.78 33.05
CA MET A 175 2.53 -18.58 31.92
C MET A 175 3.77 -18.00 31.23
N ARG A 176 4.25 -16.84 31.70
CA ARG A 176 5.50 -16.24 31.21
C ARG A 176 6.70 -17.00 31.74
N SER A 177 7.67 -17.23 30.86
CA SER A 177 9.00 -17.70 31.24
C SER A 177 9.59 -16.80 32.34
N PRO A 178 10.27 -17.37 33.35
CA PRO A 178 10.96 -16.59 34.37
C PRO A 178 12.15 -15.80 33.78
N VAL A 179 12.55 -16.07 32.54
CA VAL A 179 13.54 -15.28 31.82
C VAL A 179 12.97 -13.90 31.51
N TYR A 180 13.76 -12.86 31.80
CA TYR A 180 13.35 -11.46 31.69
C TYR A 180 12.77 -11.06 30.32
N GLY A 181 13.17 -11.74 29.25
CA GLY A 181 12.72 -11.44 27.88
C GLY A 181 11.20 -11.45 27.71
N GLU A 182 10.48 -12.46 28.22
CA GLU A 182 9.01 -12.50 28.08
C GLU A 182 8.33 -11.44 28.96
N TRP A 183 8.89 -11.14 30.12
CA TRP A 183 8.39 -10.09 30.99
C TRP A 183 8.53 -8.70 30.36
N ALA A 184 9.70 -8.41 29.78
CA ALA A 184 9.96 -7.12 29.14
C ALA A 184 9.22 -6.95 27.81
N HIS A 185 8.83 -8.04 27.15
CA HIS A 185 8.20 -8.02 25.83
C HIS A 185 6.69 -8.32 25.84
N SER A 186 6.06 -8.33 27.02
CA SER A 186 4.61 -8.48 27.16
C SER A 186 3.96 -7.18 27.61
N VAL A 187 2.80 -6.84 27.04
CA VAL A 187 2.04 -5.62 27.37
C VAL A 187 0.57 -5.91 27.60
N LEU A 188 -0.09 -5.04 28.35
CA LEU A 188 -1.54 -5.12 28.60
C LEU A 188 -2.35 -4.85 27.32
N ASP A 189 -1.92 -3.87 26.54
CA ASP A 189 -2.57 -3.45 25.30
C ASP A 189 -1.50 -3.13 24.25
N ALA A 190 -1.22 -4.11 23.39
CA ALA A 190 -0.22 -3.95 22.34
C ALA A 190 -0.69 -3.00 21.24
N ALA A 191 -1.99 -3.05 20.92
CA ALA A 191 -2.55 -2.24 19.86
C ALA A 191 -2.55 -0.74 20.18
N ALA A 192 -2.57 -0.35 21.46
CA ALA A 192 -2.47 1.06 21.88
C ALA A 192 -1.29 1.82 21.25
N MET A 193 -0.17 1.15 20.94
CA MET A 193 1.00 1.78 20.29
C MET A 193 0.70 2.29 18.87
N VAL A 194 -0.24 1.67 18.18
CA VAL A 194 -0.55 1.93 16.75
C VAL A 194 -2.02 2.23 16.47
N ARG A 195 -2.90 2.15 17.48
CA ARG A 195 -4.37 2.21 17.35
C ARG A 195 -4.89 3.45 16.60
N ASP A 196 -4.20 4.57 16.74
CA ASP A 196 -4.58 5.83 16.11
C ASP A 196 -4.26 5.89 14.61
N TYR A 197 -3.45 4.97 14.09
CA TYR A 197 -3.13 4.82 12.66
C TYR A 197 -3.33 3.37 12.19
N THR A 198 -4.30 2.69 12.82
CA THR A 198 -4.87 1.43 12.32
C THR A 198 -6.39 1.57 12.26
N LYS A 199 -7.00 0.86 11.33
CA LYS A 199 -8.44 0.88 11.10
C LYS A 199 -9.22 0.24 12.22
N TRP A 200 -8.74 -0.91 12.64
CA TRP A 200 -9.36 -1.73 13.66
C TRP A 200 -8.33 -2.67 14.25
N ASP A 201 -8.44 -2.87 15.56
CA ASP A 201 -7.65 -3.82 16.32
C ASP A 201 -8.56 -4.72 17.18
N ASP A 202 -8.10 -5.92 17.47
CA ASP A 202 -8.73 -6.82 18.44
C ASP A 202 -7.70 -7.77 19.06
N GLN A 203 -8.05 -8.30 20.24
CA GLN A 203 -7.23 -9.23 21.00
C GLN A 203 -8.07 -10.47 21.35
N PRO A 204 -8.10 -11.47 20.46
CA PRO A 204 -8.92 -12.65 20.67
C PRO A 204 -8.50 -13.47 21.90
N VAL A 205 -9.48 -13.87 22.71
CA VAL A 205 -9.26 -14.68 23.93
C VAL A 205 -9.58 -16.16 23.75
N SER A 206 -10.09 -16.55 22.57
CA SER A 206 -10.38 -17.95 22.21
C SER A 206 -10.21 -18.18 20.71
N LEU A 207 -10.09 -19.44 20.28
CA LEU A 207 -9.86 -19.76 18.86
C LEU A 207 -11.07 -19.41 17.99
N GLN A 208 -12.29 -19.62 18.50
CA GLN A 208 -13.50 -19.21 17.78
C GLN A 208 -13.59 -17.68 17.66
N HIS A 209 -13.23 -16.95 18.73
CA HIS A 209 -13.09 -15.48 18.68
C HIS A 209 -12.03 -15.08 17.65
N PHE A 210 -10.88 -15.75 17.61
CA PHE A 210 -9.85 -15.47 16.61
C PHE A 210 -10.38 -15.61 15.18
N ALA A 211 -11.11 -16.70 14.86
CA ALA A 211 -11.67 -16.88 13.53
C ALA A 211 -12.66 -15.78 13.14
N GLU A 212 -13.53 -15.37 14.06
CA GLU A 212 -14.50 -14.28 13.83
C GLU A 212 -13.81 -12.92 13.66
N SER A 213 -12.84 -12.63 14.51
CA SER A 213 -12.05 -11.41 14.45
C SER A 213 -11.16 -11.36 13.22
N ALA A 214 -10.64 -12.50 12.78
CA ALA A 214 -9.83 -12.58 11.57
C ALA A 214 -10.62 -12.25 10.31
N VAL A 215 -11.82 -12.82 10.17
CA VAL A 215 -12.76 -12.50 9.07
C VAL A 215 -13.23 -11.05 9.15
N ARG A 216 -13.49 -10.53 10.36
CA ARG A 216 -13.88 -9.14 10.58
C ARG A 216 -12.76 -8.16 10.22
N ALA A 217 -11.53 -8.41 10.66
CA ALA A 217 -10.34 -7.62 10.31
C ALA A 217 -10.17 -7.53 8.80
N TYR A 218 -10.26 -8.68 8.10
CA TYR A 218 -10.11 -8.72 6.65
C TYR A 218 -11.18 -7.87 5.96
N LYS A 219 -12.44 -8.02 6.40
CA LYS A 219 -13.57 -7.24 5.90
C LYS A 219 -13.36 -5.74 6.11
N ILE A 220 -12.96 -5.32 7.31
CA ILE A 220 -12.76 -3.91 7.66
C ILE A 220 -11.60 -3.32 6.87
N ALA A 221 -10.47 -4.02 6.79
CA ALA A 221 -9.28 -3.59 6.05
C ALA A 221 -9.61 -3.32 4.58
N MET A 222 -10.39 -4.20 3.95
CA MET A 222 -10.74 -4.15 2.52
C MET A 222 -11.92 -3.23 2.20
N THR A 223 -12.62 -2.69 3.20
CA THR A 223 -13.69 -1.71 2.96
C THR A 223 -13.08 -0.32 2.79
N PRO A 224 -13.44 0.49 1.77
CA PRO A 224 -12.99 1.87 1.68
C PRO A 224 -13.47 2.75 2.85
N PRO A 225 -12.65 3.72 3.33
CA PRO A 225 -11.24 3.88 3.00
C PRO A 225 -10.43 2.72 3.63
N MET A 226 -9.58 2.08 2.82
CA MET A 226 -8.77 0.94 3.28
C MET A 226 -7.66 1.42 4.22
N ALA A 227 -7.25 0.60 5.18
CA ALA A 227 -6.17 0.93 6.11
C ALA A 227 -5.69 -0.33 6.88
N PRO A 228 -4.53 -0.27 7.56
CA PRO A 228 -3.99 -1.40 8.31
C PRO A 228 -4.92 -1.89 9.42
N VAL A 229 -4.95 -3.19 9.69
CA VAL A 229 -5.66 -3.80 10.83
C VAL A 229 -4.72 -4.67 11.64
N LEU A 230 -5.01 -4.84 12.93
CA LEU A 230 -4.15 -5.57 13.86
C LEU A 230 -4.94 -6.62 14.66
N LEU A 231 -4.43 -7.84 14.74
CA LEU A 231 -4.86 -8.78 15.77
C LEU A 231 -3.70 -9.17 16.66
N VAL A 232 -3.97 -9.24 17.95
CA VAL A 232 -3.02 -9.69 18.96
C VAL A 232 -3.33 -11.14 19.30
N ALA A 233 -2.45 -12.05 18.89
CA ALA A 233 -2.54 -13.48 19.20
C ALA A 233 -1.78 -13.78 20.49
N ASP A 234 -2.48 -14.22 21.52
CA ASP A 234 -1.84 -14.65 22.77
C ASP A 234 -1.08 -15.97 22.58
N SER A 235 0.11 -16.12 23.18
CA SER A 235 0.95 -17.31 23.00
C SER A 235 0.29 -18.58 23.52
N GLU A 236 -0.46 -18.54 24.61
CA GLU A 236 -1.17 -19.73 25.09
C GLU A 236 -2.26 -20.17 24.10
N LEU A 237 -2.93 -19.19 23.49
CA LEU A 237 -3.94 -19.48 22.47
C LEU A 237 -3.33 -20.15 21.23
N GLN A 238 -2.09 -19.79 20.90
CA GLN A 238 -1.35 -20.38 19.79
C GLN A 238 -0.82 -21.78 20.13
N GLU A 239 -0.23 -21.94 21.31
CA GLU A 239 0.57 -23.11 21.69
C GLU A 239 -0.25 -24.26 22.25
N ASN A 240 -1.36 -23.97 22.94
CA ASN A 240 -2.14 -25.01 23.59
C ASN A 240 -2.83 -25.93 22.56
N PRO A 241 -2.90 -27.24 22.84
CA PRO A 241 -3.62 -28.18 21.98
C PRO A 241 -5.12 -27.87 21.98
N ILE A 242 -5.73 -28.01 20.81
CA ILE A 242 -7.18 -27.97 20.66
C ILE A 242 -7.75 -29.20 21.34
N ARG A 243 -8.50 -28.99 22.43
CA ARG A 243 -9.13 -30.07 23.20
C ARG A 243 -9.98 -30.95 22.30
N GLU A 244 -9.91 -32.26 22.53
CA GLU A 244 -10.71 -33.23 21.80
C GLU A 244 -12.21 -32.91 21.94
N GLY A 245 -12.97 -33.07 20.85
CA GLY A 245 -14.40 -32.72 20.81
C GLY A 245 -14.71 -31.24 20.63
N THR A 246 -13.72 -30.34 20.69
CA THR A 246 -13.93 -28.91 20.38
C THR A 246 -14.34 -28.74 18.92
N ARG A 247 -15.46 -28.05 18.69
CA ARG A 247 -15.97 -27.72 17.36
C ARG A 247 -15.66 -26.25 17.07
N LEU A 248 -14.67 -26.02 16.22
CA LEU A 248 -14.33 -24.70 15.71
C LEU A 248 -14.90 -24.54 14.30
N SER A 249 -15.29 -23.32 13.96
CA SER A 249 -15.80 -23.00 12.62
C SER A 249 -15.18 -21.70 12.13
N ILE A 250 -14.80 -21.68 10.86
CA ILE A 250 -14.29 -20.50 10.19
C ILE A 250 -15.48 -19.80 9.53
N PRO A 251 -15.83 -18.57 9.92
CA PRO A 251 -16.92 -17.83 9.28
C PRO A 251 -16.64 -17.59 7.80
N LYS A 252 -17.70 -17.53 6.99
CA LYS A 252 -17.58 -17.21 5.56
C LYS A 252 -17.09 -15.76 5.39
N VAL A 253 -16.09 -15.58 4.53
CA VAL A 253 -15.63 -14.24 4.13
C VAL A 253 -16.65 -13.61 3.18
N THR A 254 -17.17 -12.43 3.56
CA THR A 254 -18.05 -11.61 2.72
C THR A 254 -17.61 -10.16 2.79
N LEU A 255 -17.19 -9.59 1.65
CA LEU A 255 -16.84 -8.18 1.55
C LEU A 255 -18.10 -7.33 1.33
N PRO A 256 -18.23 -6.17 1.99
CA PRO A 256 -19.34 -5.26 1.73
C PRO A 256 -19.12 -4.54 0.40
N SER A 257 -20.21 -4.16 -0.25
CA SER A 257 -20.14 -3.17 -1.32
C SER A 257 -19.73 -1.81 -0.74
N PRO A 258 -18.77 -1.09 -1.34
CA PRO A 258 -18.43 0.26 -0.91
C PRO A 258 -19.65 1.21 -0.97
N PRO A 259 -19.75 2.19 -0.07
CA PRO A 259 -20.87 3.14 -0.07
C PRO A 259 -20.85 4.00 -1.33
N GLN A 260 -21.97 4.06 -2.05
CA GLN A 260 -22.14 4.95 -3.20
C GLN A 260 -22.76 6.27 -2.78
N GLY A 261 -22.50 7.33 -3.58
CA GLY A 261 -23.09 8.64 -3.38
C GLY A 261 -24.62 8.62 -3.47
N ASP A 262 -25.27 9.47 -2.67
CA ASP A 262 -26.71 9.66 -2.77
C ASP A 262 -27.12 10.04 -4.19
N SER A 263 -28.17 9.39 -4.70
CA SER A 263 -28.64 9.55 -6.08
C SER A 263 -28.99 11.00 -6.45
N GLY A 264 -29.56 11.78 -5.51
CA GLY A 264 -29.88 13.18 -5.73
C GLY A 264 -28.62 14.05 -5.79
N ALA A 265 -27.67 13.82 -4.88
CA ALA A 265 -26.38 14.51 -4.89
C ALA A 265 -25.54 14.17 -6.14
N VAL A 266 -25.58 12.92 -6.61
CA VAL A 266 -24.95 12.49 -7.87
C VAL A 266 -25.61 13.17 -9.08
N ALA A 267 -26.94 13.24 -9.12
CA ALA A 267 -27.69 13.97 -10.14
C ALA A 267 -27.33 15.45 -10.20
N GLU A 268 -27.21 16.10 -9.04
CA GLU A 268 -26.82 17.50 -8.97
C GLU A 268 -25.35 17.70 -9.39
N THR A 269 -24.45 16.81 -8.99
CA THR A 269 -23.03 16.85 -9.42
C THR A 269 -22.91 16.77 -10.93
N ALA A 270 -23.59 15.79 -11.56
CA ALA A 270 -23.61 15.66 -13.00
C ALA A 270 -24.18 16.90 -13.69
N ARG A 271 -25.26 17.49 -13.13
CA ARG A 271 -25.87 18.71 -13.67
C ARG A 271 -24.89 19.87 -13.68
N LEU A 272 -24.20 20.11 -12.57
CA LEU A 272 -23.18 21.15 -12.44
C LEU A 272 -22.04 20.93 -13.45
N LEU A 273 -21.53 19.70 -13.55
CA LEU A 273 -20.45 19.35 -14.49
C LEU A 273 -20.85 19.52 -15.96
N VAL A 274 -22.06 19.10 -16.34
CA VAL A 274 -22.54 19.21 -17.73
C VAL A 274 -22.74 20.67 -18.13
N GLN A 275 -23.20 21.53 -17.20
CA GLN A 275 -23.44 22.95 -17.45
C GLN A 275 -22.15 23.80 -17.42
N ALA A 276 -21.10 23.33 -16.74
CA ALA A 276 -19.82 24.03 -16.58
C ALA A 276 -19.10 24.34 -17.91
N GLU A 277 -18.68 25.59 -18.09
CA GLU A 277 -17.82 26.01 -19.20
C GLU A 277 -16.40 25.44 -19.05
N ASN A 278 -15.87 25.41 -17.82
CA ASN A 278 -14.52 24.96 -17.49
C ASN A 278 -14.54 24.03 -16.27
N PRO A 279 -15.18 22.84 -16.35
CA PRO A 279 -15.14 21.86 -15.28
C PRO A 279 -13.72 21.35 -15.08
N VAL A 280 -13.36 20.96 -13.87
CA VAL A 280 -12.07 20.32 -13.55
C VAL A 280 -12.33 19.13 -12.64
N ILE A 281 -11.71 18.00 -12.97
CA ILE A 281 -11.74 16.80 -12.12
C ILE A 281 -10.39 16.71 -11.41
N VAL A 282 -10.42 16.60 -10.09
CA VAL A 282 -9.26 16.46 -9.22
C VAL A 282 -9.32 15.08 -8.59
N VAL A 283 -8.27 14.29 -8.79
CA VAL A 283 -8.18 12.90 -8.30
C VAL A 283 -6.96 12.73 -7.41
N ASP A 284 -7.07 11.89 -6.39
CA ASP A 284 -5.99 11.66 -5.41
C ASP A 284 -5.86 10.18 -4.99
N ARG A 285 -6.87 9.60 -4.36
CA ARG A 285 -6.90 8.17 -3.96
C ARG A 285 -8.11 7.45 -4.54
N THR A 286 -8.58 7.92 -5.69
CA THR A 286 -9.84 7.52 -6.33
C THR A 286 -9.79 6.10 -6.86
N ALA A 287 -8.93 5.83 -7.85
CA ALA A 287 -8.95 4.57 -8.59
C ALA A 287 -8.00 3.55 -7.96
N ARG A 288 -8.56 2.45 -7.46
CA ARG A 288 -7.82 1.33 -6.87
C ARG A 288 -7.74 0.13 -7.79
N THR A 289 -8.66 0.03 -8.75
CA THR A 289 -8.73 -1.04 -9.73
C THR A 289 -8.59 -0.50 -11.16
N GLN A 290 -8.30 -1.39 -12.11
CA GLN A 290 -8.29 -1.03 -13.53
C GLN A 290 -9.66 -0.48 -13.98
N ALA A 291 -10.76 -1.06 -13.50
CA ALA A 291 -12.11 -0.56 -13.79
C ALA A 291 -12.32 0.87 -13.27
N GLY A 292 -11.78 1.19 -12.08
CA GLY A 292 -11.80 2.56 -11.56
C GLY A 292 -11.04 3.55 -12.44
N ILE A 293 -9.88 3.16 -12.99
CA ILE A 293 -9.13 3.98 -13.96
C ILE A 293 -9.96 4.16 -15.24
N ASP A 294 -10.54 3.08 -15.75
CA ASP A 294 -11.34 3.10 -16.98
C ASP A 294 -12.57 4.03 -16.82
N HIS A 295 -13.24 3.99 -15.67
CA HIS A 295 -14.37 4.88 -15.35
C HIS A 295 -13.93 6.35 -15.19
N LEU A 296 -12.76 6.62 -14.62
CA LEU A 296 -12.22 7.99 -14.58
C LEU A 296 -11.95 8.52 -15.99
N VAL A 297 -11.35 7.70 -16.86
CA VAL A 297 -11.13 8.03 -18.28
C VAL A 297 -12.47 8.28 -18.97
N GLU A 298 -13.44 7.39 -18.78
CA GLU A 298 -14.78 7.52 -19.36
C GLU A 298 -15.48 8.82 -18.93
N LEU A 299 -15.44 9.17 -17.63
CA LEU A 299 -16.02 10.41 -17.13
C LEU A 299 -15.32 11.63 -17.74
N ALA A 300 -13.98 11.63 -17.74
CA ALA A 300 -13.19 12.70 -18.30
C ALA A 300 -13.46 12.90 -19.80
N GLU A 301 -13.52 11.82 -20.59
CA GLU A 301 -13.82 11.84 -22.02
C GLU A 301 -15.27 12.23 -22.30
N THR A 302 -16.22 11.76 -21.50
CA THR A 302 -17.64 12.11 -21.62
C THR A 302 -17.86 13.62 -21.48
N LEU A 303 -17.15 14.23 -20.52
CA LEU A 303 -17.21 15.68 -20.30
C LEU A 303 -16.19 16.46 -21.14
N GLN A 304 -15.20 15.81 -21.75
CA GLN A 304 -13.99 16.47 -22.23
C GLN A 304 -13.42 17.44 -21.17
N ALA A 305 -13.32 16.94 -19.93
CA ALA A 305 -12.88 17.71 -18.77
C ALA A 305 -11.40 17.40 -18.46
N PRO A 306 -10.61 18.41 -18.09
CA PRO A 306 -9.25 18.23 -17.62
C PRO A 306 -9.23 17.49 -16.28
N VAL A 307 -8.29 16.56 -16.15
CA VAL A 307 -8.01 15.82 -14.93
C VAL A 307 -6.70 16.30 -14.33
N ILE A 308 -6.70 16.59 -13.03
CA ILE A 308 -5.53 16.92 -12.22
C ILE A 308 -5.35 15.77 -11.23
N ASP A 309 -4.25 15.04 -11.38
CA ASP A 309 -3.81 14.05 -10.39
C ASP A 309 -2.92 14.76 -9.36
N ILE A 310 -3.31 14.72 -8.08
CA ILE A 310 -2.49 15.29 -6.99
C ILE A 310 -1.49 14.28 -6.41
N ASN A 311 -1.36 13.11 -7.05
CA ASN A 311 -0.31 12.11 -6.87
C ASN A 311 -0.30 11.37 -5.52
N GLY A 312 -1.43 11.26 -4.80
CA GLY A 312 -1.52 10.29 -3.69
C GLY A 312 -1.56 8.83 -4.18
N ARG A 313 -2.03 8.60 -5.40
CA ARG A 313 -1.91 7.35 -6.15
C ARG A 313 -1.83 7.67 -7.65
N MET A 314 -1.45 6.70 -8.47
CA MET A 314 -1.60 6.80 -9.92
C MET A 314 -3.07 6.58 -10.30
N ASN A 315 -3.84 7.67 -10.50
CA ASN A 315 -5.28 7.58 -10.79
C ASN A 315 -5.59 7.75 -12.27
N PHE A 316 -4.78 8.52 -12.99
CA PHE A 316 -5.07 8.89 -14.37
C PHE A 316 -3.86 8.69 -15.28
N PRO A 317 -4.02 8.15 -16.51
CA PRO A 317 -2.88 7.89 -17.36
C PRO A 317 -2.11 9.18 -17.70
N THR A 318 -0.80 9.20 -17.41
CA THR A 318 0.04 10.40 -17.57
C THR A 318 0.10 10.93 -19.01
N ARG A 319 -0.07 10.04 -20.00
CA ARG A 319 -0.07 10.38 -21.43
C ARG A 319 -1.45 10.67 -22.02
N HIS A 320 -2.50 10.64 -21.19
CA HIS A 320 -3.83 10.94 -21.67
C HIS A 320 -3.96 12.44 -21.97
N LEU A 321 -4.59 12.80 -23.08
CA LEU A 321 -4.70 14.20 -23.55
C LEU A 321 -5.44 15.12 -22.56
N LEU A 322 -6.32 14.53 -21.74
CA LEU A 322 -7.04 15.24 -20.69
C LEU A 322 -6.27 15.31 -19.36
N ASN A 323 -5.10 14.68 -19.23
CA ASN A 323 -4.24 14.87 -18.06
C ASN A 323 -3.61 16.27 -18.14
N GLN A 324 -3.95 17.13 -17.18
CA GLN A 324 -3.48 18.51 -17.11
C GLN A 324 -2.75 18.80 -15.79
N SER A 325 -2.20 17.78 -15.13
CA SER A 325 -1.55 17.90 -13.83
C SER A 325 -0.39 18.91 -13.85
N ASN A 326 0.44 18.90 -14.90
CA ASN A 326 1.52 19.89 -15.12
C ASN A 326 1.02 21.33 -15.37
N ARG A 327 -0.29 21.49 -15.62
CA ARG A 327 -0.95 22.77 -15.90
C ARG A 327 -2.01 23.11 -14.85
N ARG A 328 -1.94 22.50 -13.65
CA ARG A 328 -2.88 22.68 -12.53
C ARG A 328 -3.23 24.15 -12.29
N GLY A 329 -2.25 25.03 -12.16
CA GLY A 329 -2.50 26.45 -11.89
C GLY A 329 -3.36 27.12 -12.95
N ALA A 330 -3.08 26.89 -14.24
CA ALA A 330 -3.84 27.47 -15.35
C ALA A 330 -5.28 26.93 -15.39
N VAL A 331 -5.45 25.62 -15.23
CA VAL A 331 -6.76 24.97 -15.30
C VAL A 331 -7.64 25.34 -14.11
N VAL A 332 -7.12 25.24 -12.88
CA VAL A 332 -7.86 25.56 -11.65
C VAL A 332 -8.29 27.03 -11.61
N SER A 333 -7.39 27.96 -11.99
CA SER A 333 -7.69 29.40 -12.00
C SER A 333 -8.80 29.79 -12.98
N SER A 334 -9.05 28.95 -13.99
CA SER A 334 -10.10 29.18 -14.99
C SER A 334 -11.42 28.48 -14.67
N ALA A 335 -11.43 27.60 -13.67
CA ALA A 335 -12.52 26.68 -13.39
C ALA A 335 -13.78 27.38 -12.87
N ASP A 336 -14.95 26.91 -13.30
CA ASP A 336 -16.25 27.27 -12.76
C ASP A 336 -16.87 26.14 -11.92
N VAL A 337 -16.45 24.88 -12.15
CA VAL A 337 -16.79 23.73 -11.29
C VAL A 337 -15.54 22.87 -11.08
N ILE A 338 -15.25 22.49 -9.83
CA ILE A 338 -14.19 21.54 -9.47
C ILE A 338 -14.80 20.37 -8.72
N LEU A 339 -14.62 19.16 -9.26
CA LEU A 339 -14.98 17.90 -8.61
C LEU A 339 -13.73 17.25 -8.02
N GLY A 340 -13.65 17.17 -6.70
CA GLY A 340 -12.65 16.40 -5.97
C GLY A 340 -13.13 14.97 -5.71
N LEU A 341 -12.34 13.98 -6.13
CA LEU A 341 -12.61 12.56 -5.91
C LEU A 341 -11.54 11.98 -4.98
N GLU A 342 -11.93 11.57 -3.77
CA GLU A 342 -11.02 11.12 -2.70
C GLU A 342 -9.85 12.10 -2.43
N ALA A 343 -10.06 13.40 -2.69
CA ALA A 343 -9.04 14.43 -2.53
C ALA A 343 -8.98 14.91 -1.07
N LEU A 344 -8.04 14.38 -0.30
CA LEU A 344 -7.88 14.73 1.12
C LEU A 344 -7.42 16.18 1.34
N ASP A 345 -6.76 16.79 0.35
CA ASP A 345 -6.29 18.18 0.42
C ASP A 345 -6.83 18.99 -0.77
N LEU A 346 -8.14 19.14 -0.85
CA LEU A 346 -8.76 20.04 -1.83
C LEU A 346 -8.39 21.50 -1.56
N TRP A 347 -8.01 21.85 -0.32
CA TRP A 347 -7.68 23.22 0.07
C TRP A 347 -6.46 23.72 -0.69
N SER A 348 -5.38 22.94 -0.75
CA SER A 348 -4.18 23.34 -1.48
C SER A 348 -4.41 23.40 -2.99
N VAL A 349 -5.41 22.68 -3.52
CA VAL A 349 -5.79 22.76 -4.94
C VAL A 349 -6.34 24.13 -5.26
N VAL A 350 -7.20 24.68 -4.40
CA VAL A 350 -7.92 25.93 -4.66
C VAL A 350 -7.29 27.16 -3.99
N ASN A 351 -6.22 26.99 -3.22
CA ASN A 351 -5.48 28.08 -2.58
C ASN A 351 -3.98 28.01 -2.86
N ALA A 352 -3.35 29.19 -2.99
CA ALA A 352 -1.92 29.34 -2.90
C ALA A 352 -1.52 29.66 -1.46
N PHE A 353 -0.49 29.00 -0.97
CA PHE A 353 0.15 29.29 0.31
C PHE A 353 1.53 29.90 0.08
N HIS A 354 1.83 30.99 0.77
CA HIS A 354 3.13 31.65 0.71
C HIS A 354 3.85 31.43 2.04
N ASP A 355 4.83 30.53 2.05
CA ASP A 355 5.61 30.19 3.24
C ASP A 355 6.79 31.18 3.39
N GLN A 356 6.49 32.31 4.01
CA GLN A 356 7.45 33.34 4.40
C GLN A 356 7.28 33.61 5.90
N VAL A 357 8.14 34.47 6.48
CA VAL A 357 8.04 34.89 7.90
C VAL A 357 6.60 35.32 8.23
N HIS A 358 5.97 36.05 7.31
CA HIS A 358 4.53 36.31 7.34
C HIS A 358 3.82 35.36 6.36
N ARG A 359 3.34 34.23 6.90
CA ARG A 359 2.55 33.27 6.15
C ARG A 359 1.26 33.91 5.66
N SER A 360 0.95 33.72 4.39
CA SER A 360 -0.31 34.18 3.80
C SER A 360 -0.88 33.12 2.87
N SER A 361 -2.20 33.14 2.71
CA SER A 361 -2.91 32.30 1.75
C SER A 361 -3.87 33.13 0.94
N ARG A 362 -4.02 32.79 -0.34
CA ARG A 362 -5.02 33.40 -1.23
C ARG A 362 -5.71 32.33 -2.06
N SER A 363 -7.00 32.53 -2.33
CA SER A 363 -7.72 31.72 -3.30
C SER A 363 -7.09 31.89 -4.69
N VAL A 364 -6.98 30.79 -5.44
CA VAL A 364 -6.55 30.80 -6.84
C VAL A 364 -7.68 30.53 -7.82
N ILE A 365 -8.88 30.20 -7.32
CA ILE A 365 -10.10 30.02 -8.11
C ILE A 365 -10.85 31.35 -8.28
N LYS A 366 -11.75 31.41 -9.26
CA LYS A 366 -12.60 32.58 -9.49
C LYS A 366 -13.68 32.69 -8.40
N PRO A 367 -14.13 33.90 -8.06
CA PRO A 367 -15.34 34.04 -7.26
C PRO A 367 -16.52 33.31 -7.91
N GLY A 368 -17.23 32.50 -7.13
CA GLY A 368 -18.38 31.73 -7.60
C GLY A 368 -18.07 30.36 -8.21
N THR A 369 -16.80 29.93 -8.28
CA THR A 369 -16.44 28.55 -8.65
C THR A 369 -17.10 27.56 -7.68
N LYS A 370 -17.81 26.57 -8.21
CA LYS A 370 -18.46 25.51 -7.43
C LYS A 370 -17.49 24.41 -7.07
N LEU A 371 -17.42 24.04 -5.80
CA LEU A 371 -16.57 22.97 -5.30
C LEU A 371 -17.42 21.79 -4.85
N ILE A 372 -17.10 20.60 -5.36
CA ILE A 372 -17.80 19.35 -5.04
C ILE A 372 -16.77 18.36 -4.53
N SER A 373 -17.09 17.64 -3.45
CA SER A 373 -16.26 16.56 -2.91
C SER A 373 -17.04 15.25 -2.88
N ILE A 374 -16.45 14.18 -3.40
CA ILE A 374 -16.91 12.80 -3.19
C ILE A 374 -15.75 12.06 -2.52
N SER A 375 -15.93 11.69 -1.25
CA SER A 375 -14.85 11.11 -0.46
C SER A 375 -15.38 10.19 0.64
N ALA A 376 -14.75 9.03 0.80
CA ALA A 376 -15.04 8.14 1.93
C ALA A 376 -14.30 8.57 3.21
N ALA A 377 -13.39 9.54 3.14
CA ALA A 377 -12.61 10.02 4.28
C ALA A 377 -13.48 10.63 5.39
N ASP A 378 -14.59 11.27 5.04
CA ASP A 378 -15.53 11.84 6.02
C ASP A 378 -16.25 10.77 6.85
N LEU A 379 -16.28 9.52 6.37
CA LEU A 379 -16.87 8.38 7.09
C LEU A 379 -15.90 7.74 8.09
N TYR A 380 -14.61 8.06 7.99
CA TYR A 380 -13.57 7.41 8.77
C TYR A 380 -12.38 8.35 8.99
N THR A 381 -12.29 8.90 10.20
CA THR A 381 -11.21 9.79 10.65
C THR A 381 -10.74 9.38 12.05
N LYS A 382 -9.43 9.47 12.30
CA LYS A 382 -8.81 9.28 13.61
C LYS A 382 -8.43 10.65 14.18
N SER A 383 -8.82 10.93 15.43
CA SER A 383 -8.68 12.26 16.02
C SER A 383 -7.23 12.69 16.29
N ASN A 384 -6.32 11.74 16.51
CA ASN A 384 -4.93 12.04 16.84
C ASN A 384 -4.11 12.52 15.62
N TYR A 385 -4.46 12.07 14.41
CA TYR A 385 -3.71 12.40 13.19
C TYR A 385 -4.51 13.32 12.25
N GLN A 386 -3.94 14.48 11.95
CA GLN A 386 -4.58 15.54 11.16
C GLN A 386 -4.32 15.43 9.65
N GLU A 387 -4.39 14.22 9.11
CA GLU A 387 -4.23 13.96 7.67
C GLU A 387 -5.44 14.40 6.81
N PHE A 388 -6.48 14.96 7.44
CA PHE A 388 -7.61 15.63 6.78
C PHE A 388 -7.26 17.05 6.27
N ASN A 389 -6.02 17.49 6.48
CA ASN A 389 -5.48 18.77 6.00
C ASN A 389 -6.31 19.98 6.43
N ARG A 390 -6.16 21.10 5.71
CA ARG A 390 -6.90 22.32 6.00
C ARG A 390 -8.33 22.17 5.49
N PHE A 391 -9.29 22.56 6.33
CA PHE A 391 -10.71 22.53 5.97
C PHE A 391 -10.99 23.35 4.70
N THR A 392 -11.72 22.74 3.76
CA THR A 392 -12.14 23.38 2.51
C THR A 392 -13.65 23.51 2.52
N GLU A 393 -14.14 24.73 2.34
CA GLU A 393 -15.57 24.94 2.10
C GLU A 393 -15.94 24.40 0.72
N VAL A 394 -16.95 23.54 0.67
CA VAL A 394 -17.47 22.94 -0.57
C VAL A 394 -18.97 23.20 -0.68
N ASP A 395 -19.46 23.39 -1.91
CA ASP A 395 -20.89 23.58 -2.18
C ASP A 395 -21.69 22.28 -2.06
N LEU A 396 -21.04 21.14 -2.32
CA LEU A 396 -21.65 19.82 -2.21
C LEU A 396 -20.61 18.80 -1.72
N ALA A 397 -20.87 18.20 -0.56
CA ALA A 397 -20.07 17.12 0.02
C ALA A 397 -20.87 15.80 -0.02
N ILE A 398 -20.31 14.78 -0.65
CA ILE A 398 -20.90 13.44 -0.77
C ILE A 398 -19.98 12.47 -0.03
N ALA A 399 -20.40 12.06 1.17
CA ALA A 399 -19.69 11.09 1.99
C ALA A 399 -19.89 9.67 1.42
N ALA A 400 -19.08 9.31 0.43
CA ALA A 400 -19.16 8.06 -0.32
C ALA A 400 -17.83 7.72 -0.97
N ASP A 401 -17.66 6.44 -1.33
CA ASP A 401 -16.52 5.99 -2.11
C ASP A 401 -16.62 6.49 -3.56
N ALA A 402 -15.60 7.24 -4.00
CA ALA A 402 -15.64 7.85 -5.33
C ALA A 402 -15.65 6.81 -6.46
N GLU A 403 -14.81 5.77 -6.39
CA GLU A 403 -14.74 4.73 -7.43
C GLU A 403 -16.08 4.00 -7.59
N ALA A 404 -16.75 3.66 -6.48
CA ALA A 404 -18.07 3.04 -6.50
C ALA A 404 -19.18 3.99 -6.99
N THR A 405 -18.97 5.30 -6.87
CA THR A 405 -19.92 6.34 -7.31
C THR A 405 -19.77 6.69 -8.80
N LEU A 406 -18.59 6.48 -9.39
CA LEU A 406 -18.29 6.83 -10.79
C LEU A 406 -19.31 6.27 -11.80
N PRO A 407 -19.73 4.99 -11.78
CA PRO A 407 -20.68 4.48 -12.77
C PRO A 407 -22.01 5.23 -12.77
N ALA A 408 -22.55 5.51 -11.59
CA ALA A 408 -23.80 6.27 -11.46
C ALA A 408 -23.62 7.72 -11.94
N LEU A 409 -22.50 8.36 -11.59
CA LEU A 409 -22.18 9.70 -12.03
C LEU A 409 -22.01 9.80 -13.55
N ILE A 410 -21.38 8.80 -14.19
CA ILE A 410 -21.20 8.73 -15.64
C ILE A 410 -22.54 8.60 -16.35
N GLU A 411 -23.40 7.67 -15.91
CA GLU A 411 -24.71 7.46 -16.53
C GLU A 411 -25.60 8.70 -16.41
N GLU A 412 -25.57 9.33 -15.24
CA GLU A 412 -26.25 10.58 -14.98
C GLU A 412 -25.71 11.72 -15.86
N THR A 413 -24.39 11.82 -15.99
CA THR A 413 -23.73 12.79 -16.87
C THR A 413 -24.19 12.60 -18.31
N LYS A 414 -24.13 11.38 -18.84
CA LYS A 414 -24.58 11.05 -20.20
C LYS A 414 -26.04 11.42 -20.42
N ARG A 415 -26.92 11.16 -19.45
CA ARG A 415 -28.35 11.49 -19.52
C ARG A 415 -28.60 12.98 -19.63
N GLN A 416 -27.79 13.80 -18.96
CA GLN A 416 -27.98 15.25 -18.92
C GLN A 416 -27.31 16.01 -20.07
N ILE A 417 -26.44 15.36 -20.85
CA ILE A 417 -25.77 16.00 -22.00
C ILE A 417 -26.78 16.32 -23.11
N THR A 418 -26.87 17.60 -23.46
CA THR A 418 -27.65 18.07 -24.60
C THR A 418 -26.79 18.18 -25.87
N PRO A 419 -27.38 18.14 -27.08
CA PRO A 419 -26.66 18.32 -28.33
C PRO A 419 -25.84 19.62 -28.40
N GLN A 420 -26.34 20.71 -27.82
CA GLN A 420 -25.67 22.01 -27.78
C GLN A 420 -24.37 21.95 -26.97
N ARG A 421 -24.34 21.17 -25.89
CA ARG A 421 -23.16 21.01 -25.03
C ARG A 421 -22.09 20.13 -25.67
N LYS A 422 -22.48 19.16 -26.50
CA LYS A 422 -21.52 18.26 -27.18
C LYS A 422 -20.47 19.04 -28.00
N GLN A 423 -20.87 20.08 -28.73
CA GLN A 423 -19.91 20.88 -29.49
C GLN A 423 -18.92 21.60 -28.58
N ALA A 424 -19.42 22.25 -27.51
CA ALA A 424 -18.57 22.92 -26.53
C ALA A 424 -17.56 21.96 -25.87
N PHE A 425 -17.96 20.70 -25.63
CA PHE A 425 -17.08 19.68 -25.07
C PHE A 425 -15.95 19.33 -26.05
N GLN A 426 -16.28 19.11 -27.33
CA GLN A 426 -15.26 18.82 -28.35
C GLN A 426 -14.25 19.96 -28.52
N ASP A 427 -14.74 21.20 -28.56
CA ASP A 427 -13.88 22.38 -28.67
C ASP A 427 -12.96 22.52 -27.45
N ARG A 428 -13.47 22.23 -26.25
CA ARG A 428 -12.68 22.17 -25.00
C ARG A 428 -11.64 21.06 -25.06
N GLY A 429 -12.04 19.85 -25.43
CA GLY A 429 -11.15 18.69 -25.57
C GLY A 429 -9.98 18.94 -26.51
N ALA A 430 -10.24 19.53 -27.68
CA ALA A 430 -9.20 19.89 -28.65
C ALA A 430 -8.19 20.89 -28.07
N LYS A 431 -8.65 21.91 -27.34
CA LYS A 431 -7.79 22.89 -26.66
C LYS A 431 -6.93 22.24 -25.58
N LEU A 432 -7.51 21.35 -24.78
CA LEU A 432 -6.80 20.60 -23.73
C LEU A 432 -5.74 19.67 -24.32
N ALA A 433 -6.07 18.95 -25.39
CA ALA A 433 -5.15 18.06 -26.09
C ALA A 433 -3.95 18.82 -26.67
N ALA A 434 -4.20 19.95 -27.36
CA ALA A 434 -3.12 20.79 -27.88
C ALA A 434 -2.19 21.27 -26.77
N ALA A 435 -2.75 21.70 -25.64
CA ALA A 435 -1.98 22.20 -24.53
C ALA A 435 -1.25 21.10 -23.74
N HIS A 436 -1.81 19.89 -23.66
CA HIS A 436 -1.13 18.71 -23.12
C HIS A 436 0.12 18.39 -23.95
N ASN A 437 -0.01 18.36 -25.28
CA ASN A 437 1.12 18.07 -26.17
C ASN A 437 2.25 19.09 -26.02
N VAL A 438 1.92 20.38 -25.89
CA VAL A 438 2.92 21.44 -25.63
C VAL A 438 3.63 21.19 -24.29
N ALA A 439 2.88 20.87 -23.23
CA ALA A 439 3.47 20.58 -21.92
C ALA A 439 4.34 19.32 -21.95
N LEU A 440 3.90 18.26 -22.61
CA LEU A 440 4.64 17.01 -22.75
C LEU A 440 5.96 17.20 -23.50
N GLU A 441 5.96 17.99 -24.58
CA GLU A 441 7.18 18.32 -25.32
C GLU A 441 8.14 19.19 -24.48
N ALA A 442 7.61 20.11 -23.68
CA ALA A 442 8.43 20.87 -22.74
C ALA A 442 9.09 19.95 -21.70
N THR A 443 8.33 19.05 -21.06
CA THR A 443 8.86 18.06 -20.12
C THR A 443 9.90 17.15 -20.76
N ARG A 444 9.67 16.68 -22.00
CA ARG A 444 10.67 15.88 -22.76
C ARG A 444 11.96 16.66 -22.99
N LYS A 445 11.85 17.93 -23.37
CA LYS A 445 13.01 18.79 -23.58
C LYS A 445 13.77 19.01 -22.28
N GLU A 446 13.08 19.27 -21.17
CA GLU A 446 13.70 19.42 -19.85
C GLU A 446 14.40 18.14 -19.40
N ALA A 447 13.79 16.96 -19.62
CA ALA A 447 14.40 15.67 -19.30
C ALA A 447 15.67 15.36 -20.10
N THR A 448 15.84 15.96 -21.29
CA THR A 448 17.07 15.80 -22.10
C THR A 448 18.23 16.66 -21.59
N TYR A 449 17.94 17.70 -20.80
CA TYR A 449 18.98 18.57 -20.27
C TYR A 449 19.85 17.81 -19.27
N ALA A 450 21.17 17.95 -19.43
CA ALA A 450 22.16 17.32 -18.57
C ALA A 450 21.95 15.79 -18.48
N TRP A 451 21.61 15.15 -19.61
CA TRP A 451 21.28 13.73 -19.67
C TRP A 451 22.31 12.86 -18.96
N ASP A 452 23.60 13.03 -19.23
CA ASP A 452 24.67 12.24 -18.61
C ASP A 452 25.29 12.87 -17.35
N ALA A 453 24.65 13.89 -16.75
CA ALA A 453 25.18 14.53 -15.56
C ALA A 453 25.13 13.62 -14.33
N SER A 454 26.11 13.84 -13.44
CA SER A 454 26.16 13.26 -12.09
C SER A 454 26.28 14.41 -11.08
N PRO A 455 25.27 14.64 -10.23
CA PRO A 455 24.02 13.89 -10.13
C PRO A 455 23.08 14.09 -11.33
N ILE A 456 22.17 13.12 -11.53
CA ILE A 456 21.14 13.17 -12.58
C ILE A 456 20.21 14.39 -12.36
N SER A 457 19.75 15.02 -13.44
CA SER A 457 18.80 16.13 -13.32
C SER A 457 17.45 15.64 -12.78
N THR A 458 16.78 16.48 -11.99
CA THR A 458 15.46 16.16 -11.44
C THR A 458 14.42 15.91 -12.54
N ALA A 459 14.49 16.68 -13.64
CA ALA A 459 13.64 16.50 -14.80
C ALA A 459 13.84 15.15 -15.52
N ARG A 460 15.01 14.52 -15.37
CA ARG A 460 15.27 13.17 -15.91
C ARG A 460 14.77 12.06 -14.97
N LEU A 461 14.63 12.35 -13.68
CA LEU A 461 14.07 11.44 -12.69
C LEU A 461 12.52 11.41 -12.74
N SER A 462 11.89 12.53 -13.12
CA SER A 462 10.45 12.76 -13.09
C SER A 462 9.64 12.11 -14.21
#